data_AF-A0A2B7XY73-F1
#
_entry.id   AF-A0A2B7XY73-F1
#
_cell.length_a   1.000
_cell.length_b   1.000
_cell.length_c   1.000
_cell.angle_alpha   90.00
_cell.angle_beta   90.00
_cell.angle_gamma   90.00
#
_symmetry.space_group_name_H-M   'P 1'
#
loop_
_entity.id
_entity.type
_entity.pdbx_description
1 polymer ?
#
loop_
_entity_poly.entity_id
_entity_poly.type
_entity_poly.pdbx_seq_one_letter_code
_entity_poly.pdbx_strand_id
1 'polypeptide(L)'
;MYAPRNPFDWEETRKRRAEGKTSATMGNPDIRRGSKTAQSGMSSGAGQSRPRSLRYPRKQEDPRAKVPEGKLLDSVFLLKLRPPTENSIQSPKITGCEHVASYNWVDGQVASILVPGAPPAWTPLESPEQLKEDDGEYFRDINAARWPRRPMEPAIRALLEMQPDFATEDINIVTCATTIGNLDKFANHIYWNFDFEIQLVGSTLFMIRKEHPSKEIFRGIYGHGHTFPEAYTSWDPSVKGSLSHQRLVKYAFGGLKFIVRFESDGYLLDVADENEEPAMTKQAKKGDNGEDIDSLAQAMNTVDISTAPKPNGALEVKNAGFAIPHNAIFDLKTRSEKSVVNMNETIRRLWARQIPYFILAYHKRGLFENIRIEHVKEQIEEWEK
;
A
#
# COMPACT_ATOMS: atom_id res chain seq x y z
N MET A 1 29.58 -37.24 8.30
CA MET A 1 28.83 -37.57 9.54
C MET A 1 29.03 -36.44 10.53
N TYR A 2 28.03 -35.57 10.70
CA TYR A 2 28.05 -34.50 11.71
C TYR A 2 27.11 -34.90 12.85
N ALA A 3 27.61 -34.87 14.08
CA ALA A 3 26.87 -35.20 15.30
C ALA A 3 25.83 -34.10 15.63
N PRO A 4 24.65 -34.44 16.17
CA PRO A 4 23.62 -33.47 16.52
C PRO A 4 24.03 -32.64 17.75
N ARG A 5 23.83 -31.31 17.67
CA ARG A 5 23.95 -30.39 18.81
C ARG A 5 22.84 -30.69 19.82
N ASN A 6 23.19 -30.68 21.10
CA ASN A 6 22.28 -30.91 22.22
C ASN A 6 21.03 -30.01 22.15
N PRO A 7 19.81 -30.54 22.43
CA PRO A 7 18.59 -29.75 22.44
C PRO A 7 18.60 -28.71 23.57
N PHE A 8 18.00 -27.56 23.28
CA PHE A 8 17.92 -26.39 24.13
C PHE A 8 17.06 -26.66 25.38
N ASP A 9 17.61 -26.41 26.57
CA ASP A 9 16.94 -26.65 27.86
C ASP A 9 15.95 -25.52 28.20
N TRP A 10 14.66 -25.83 28.01
CA TRP A 10 13.56 -24.93 28.29
C TRP A 10 13.24 -24.80 29.78
N GLU A 11 13.63 -25.76 30.62
CA GLU A 11 13.39 -25.70 32.07
C GLU A 11 14.36 -24.75 32.76
N GLU A 12 15.63 -24.78 32.37
CA GLU A 12 16.63 -23.85 32.90
C GLU A 12 16.27 -22.40 32.55
N THR A 13 15.74 -22.18 31.35
CA THR A 13 15.29 -20.86 30.87
C THR A 13 14.07 -20.35 31.67
N ARG A 14 13.15 -21.23 32.06
CA ARG A 14 11.99 -20.87 32.90
C ARG A 14 12.39 -20.54 34.34
N LYS A 15 13.32 -21.29 34.93
CA LYS A 15 13.86 -21.00 36.28
C LYS A 15 14.54 -19.64 36.34
N ARG A 16 15.34 -19.30 35.33
CA ARG A 16 16.04 -17.99 35.24
C ARG A 16 15.09 -16.80 35.06
N ARG A 17 13.94 -16.98 34.41
CA ARG A 17 12.88 -15.94 34.29
C ARG A 17 12.13 -15.70 35.60
N ALA A 18 11.93 -16.73 36.41
CA ALA A 18 11.28 -16.59 37.73
C ALA A 18 12.14 -15.78 38.73
N GLU A 19 13.47 -15.75 38.54
CA GLU A 19 14.40 -15.03 39.41
C GLU A 19 14.70 -13.58 38.97
N GLY A 20 13.99 -13.05 37.97
CA GLY A 20 14.05 -11.62 37.62
C GLY A 20 15.40 -11.10 37.09
N LYS A 21 16.31 -11.98 36.65
CA LYS A 21 17.62 -11.58 36.09
C LYS A 21 17.53 -11.43 34.57
N THR A 22 17.40 -10.18 34.09
CA THR A 22 17.51 -9.83 32.67
C THR A 22 18.81 -9.10 32.38
N SER A 23 19.84 -9.80 31.91
CA SER A 23 20.77 -9.26 30.92
C SER A 23 21.62 -10.38 30.31
N ALA A 24 21.84 -10.30 29.00
CA ALA A 24 22.97 -10.95 28.35
C ALA A 24 23.62 -9.91 27.43
N THR A 25 24.38 -9.02 28.06
CA THR A 25 25.70 -8.64 27.58
C THR A 25 26.47 -9.94 27.30
N MET A 26 26.89 -10.15 26.06
CA MET A 26 27.97 -11.09 25.78
C MET A 26 29.29 -10.39 26.10
N GLY A 27 30.04 -11.01 27.01
CA GLY A 27 31.46 -10.76 27.17
C GLY A 27 31.93 -11.28 28.50
N ASN A 28 32.64 -12.42 28.50
CA ASN A 28 33.92 -12.61 29.18
C ASN A 28 34.40 -14.08 29.07
N PRO A 29 35.64 -14.41 29.46
CA PRO A 29 36.92 -13.96 28.89
C PRO A 29 37.80 -15.20 28.58
N ASP A 30 38.93 -15.00 27.89
CA ASP A 30 40.05 -15.94 28.00
C ASP A 30 41.24 -15.23 28.65
N ILE A 31 41.69 -15.82 29.76
CA ILE A 31 42.79 -15.38 30.60
C ILE A 31 44.08 -15.96 30.04
N ARG A 32 45.04 -15.13 29.62
CA ARG A 32 46.48 -15.42 29.81
C ARG A 32 47.28 -14.18 30.18
N ARG A 33 48.13 -14.41 31.18
CA ARG A 33 49.04 -13.52 31.90
C ARG A 33 50.05 -12.81 30.99
N GLY A 34 50.46 -11.61 31.39
CA GLY A 34 51.68 -10.98 30.87
C GLY A 34 51.84 -9.56 31.39
N SER A 35 52.61 -9.42 32.48
CA SER A 35 52.94 -8.18 33.17
C SER A 35 53.87 -7.24 32.38
N LYS A 36 53.69 -5.92 32.59
CA LYS A 36 54.70 -4.88 32.91
C LYS A 36 54.68 -3.62 32.03
N THR A 37 54.75 -2.52 32.78
CA THR A 37 55.46 -1.24 32.55
C THR A 37 54.93 -0.23 31.54
N ALA A 38 54.67 0.96 32.10
CA ALA A 38 54.53 2.23 31.43
C ALA A 38 55.83 2.65 30.71
N GLN A 39 55.68 3.31 29.56
CA GLN A 39 56.54 4.43 29.20
C GLN A 39 55.86 5.31 28.14
N SER A 40 56.03 6.60 28.35
CA SER A 40 55.74 7.73 27.46
C SER A 40 56.41 7.59 26.09
N GLY A 41 55.73 8.03 25.03
CA GLY A 41 56.33 8.25 23.72
C GLY A 41 55.37 8.97 22.78
N MET A 42 55.62 10.26 22.55
CA MET A 42 55.06 11.01 21.43
C MET A 42 55.61 10.42 20.12
N SER A 43 54.74 10.09 19.15
CA SER A 43 55.04 10.35 17.74
C SER A 43 53.77 10.27 16.88
N SER A 44 53.75 11.20 15.93
CA SER A 44 52.83 11.48 14.85
C SER A 44 52.59 10.32 13.88
N GLY A 45 51.36 10.20 13.34
CA GLY A 45 51.15 9.47 12.09
C GLY A 45 49.71 9.07 11.79
N ALA A 46 49.14 9.70 10.76
CA ALA A 46 48.07 9.20 9.89
C ALA A 46 46.76 8.71 10.54
N GLY A 47 45.77 9.62 10.61
CA GLY A 47 44.38 9.28 10.91
C GLY A 47 43.75 8.44 9.79
N GLN A 48 43.69 7.12 9.98
CA GLN A 48 42.77 6.25 9.26
C GLN A 48 41.36 6.46 9.81
N SER A 49 40.56 7.25 9.09
CA SER A 49 39.13 7.40 9.30
C SER A 49 38.42 6.07 9.03
N ARG A 50 38.24 5.26 10.07
CA ARG A 50 37.37 4.08 10.02
C ARG A 50 35.96 4.50 9.59
N PRO A 51 35.31 3.80 8.65
CA PRO A 51 33.95 4.14 8.24
C PRO A 51 33.03 3.96 9.46
N ARG A 52 32.30 5.03 9.81
CA ARG A 52 31.21 4.98 10.78
C ARG A 52 30.25 3.89 10.31
N SER A 53 30.19 2.78 11.06
CA SER A 53 29.11 1.83 10.94
C SER A 53 27.80 2.61 11.09
N LEU A 54 27.04 2.73 10.00
CA LEU A 54 25.67 3.19 10.02
C LEU A 54 24.91 2.22 10.93
N ARG A 55 24.77 2.60 12.20
CA ARG A 55 23.82 1.97 13.11
C ARG A 55 22.47 2.19 12.46
N TYR A 56 21.93 1.14 11.85
CA TYR A 56 20.50 1.07 11.58
C TYR A 56 19.78 1.52 12.85
N PRO A 57 18.84 2.48 12.76
CA PRO A 57 18.03 2.81 13.91
C PRO A 57 17.38 1.51 14.37
N ARG A 58 17.68 1.14 15.62
CA ARG A 58 17.00 0.07 16.33
C ARG A 58 15.51 0.33 16.13
N LYS A 59 14.76 -0.64 15.59
CA LYS A 59 13.31 -0.58 15.45
C LYS A 59 12.76 -0.06 16.77
N GLN A 60 12.41 1.22 16.82
CA GLN A 60 11.84 1.83 18.00
C GLN A 60 10.46 1.23 18.06
N GLU A 61 10.19 0.37 19.05
CA GLU A 61 8.82 -0.03 19.34
C GLU A 61 8.02 1.27 19.46
N ASP A 62 6.99 1.41 18.62
CA ASP A 62 6.14 2.60 18.66
C ASP A 62 5.54 2.71 20.07
N PRO A 63 5.94 3.71 20.88
CA PRO A 63 5.45 3.86 22.24
C PRO A 63 3.96 4.25 22.30
N ARG A 64 3.29 4.40 21.15
CA ARG A 64 1.95 4.98 21.01
C ARG A 64 1.01 4.17 20.12
N ALA A 65 1.20 2.85 20.00
CA ALA A 65 0.09 1.98 19.63
C ALA A 65 -1.02 2.16 20.69
N LYS A 66 -1.97 3.05 20.41
CA LYS A 66 -3.10 3.29 21.30
C LYS A 66 -3.79 1.95 21.50
N VAL A 67 -3.85 1.49 22.75
CA VAL A 67 -4.65 0.31 23.12
C VAL A 67 -6.07 0.56 22.62
N PRO A 68 -6.73 -0.42 21.98
CA PRO A 68 -8.13 -0.28 21.56
C PRO A 68 -8.98 0.27 22.71
N GLU A 69 -9.63 1.40 22.47
CA GLU A 69 -10.46 2.05 23.47
C GLU A 69 -11.75 1.23 23.64
N GLY A 70 -12.07 0.80 24.85
CA GLY A 70 -13.31 0.07 25.16
C GLY A 70 -13.10 -1.28 25.85
N LYS A 71 -14.21 -1.99 26.07
CA LYS A 71 -14.19 -3.33 26.66
C LYS A 71 -13.77 -4.35 25.60
N LEU A 72 -12.75 -5.15 25.90
CA LEU A 72 -12.41 -6.34 25.11
C LEU A 72 -13.63 -7.26 25.03
N LEU A 73 -14.15 -7.46 23.82
CA LEU A 73 -15.29 -8.33 23.59
C LEU A 73 -14.87 -9.79 23.43
N ASP A 74 -13.80 -10.04 22.67
CA ASP A 74 -13.30 -11.38 22.41
C ASP A 74 -11.80 -11.36 22.04
N SER A 75 -11.15 -12.52 22.04
CA SER A 75 -9.78 -12.72 21.60
C SER A 75 -9.66 -13.97 20.74
N VAL A 76 -9.38 -13.74 19.45
CA VAL A 76 -9.12 -14.80 18.48
C VAL A 76 -7.62 -15.10 18.49
N PHE A 77 -7.27 -16.26 19.05
CA PHE A 77 -5.91 -16.77 18.98
C PHE A 77 -5.76 -17.67 17.76
N LEU A 78 -4.64 -17.53 17.06
CA LEU A 78 -4.33 -18.35 15.88
C LEU A 78 -4.38 -19.85 16.18
N LEU A 79 -3.92 -20.27 17.36
CA LEU A 79 -4.01 -21.67 17.84
C LEU A 79 -5.44 -22.19 18.00
N LYS A 80 -6.44 -21.30 18.08
CA LYS A 80 -7.86 -21.65 18.14
C LYS A 80 -8.51 -21.69 16.75
N LEU A 81 -7.86 -21.16 15.72
CA LEU A 81 -8.32 -21.28 14.35
C LEU A 81 -8.09 -22.73 13.91
N ARG A 82 -9.17 -23.49 13.78
CA ARG A 82 -9.10 -24.86 13.29
C ARG A 82 -8.84 -24.81 11.79
N PRO A 83 -7.95 -25.65 11.23
CA PRO A 83 -7.95 -25.88 9.80
C PRO A 83 -9.36 -26.34 9.43
N PRO A 84 -9.93 -25.82 8.33
CA PRO A 84 -11.26 -26.21 7.96
C PRO A 84 -11.31 -27.73 7.73
N THR A 85 -12.32 -28.38 8.30
CA THR A 85 -12.57 -29.80 8.12
C THR A 85 -12.82 -30.10 6.63
N GLU A 86 -12.37 -31.25 6.13
CA GLU A 86 -12.43 -31.66 4.71
C GLU A 86 -13.81 -31.45 4.04
N ASN A 87 -14.89 -31.42 4.81
CA ASN A 87 -16.25 -31.26 4.32
C ASN A 87 -16.77 -29.80 4.27
N SER A 88 -15.97 -28.79 4.62
CA SER A 88 -16.45 -27.40 4.79
C SER A 88 -15.73 -26.33 3.97
N ILE A 89 -14.80 -26.68 3.07
CA ILE A 89 -14.03 -25.70 2.31
C ILE A 89 -14.67 -25.48 0.94
N GLN A 90 -15.47 -24.42 0.81
CA GLN A 90 -15.59 -23.75 -0.47
C GLN A 90 -14.19 -23.22 -0.86
N SER A 91 -13.76 -23.49 -2.09
CA SER A 91 -12.41 -23.18 -2.62
C SER A 91 -11.79 -21.93 -1.97
N PRO A 92 -10.58 -22.01 -1.39
CA PRO A 92 -9.92 -20.87 -0.73
C PRO A 92 -9.36 -19.85 -1.74
N LYS A 93 -9.92 -19.83 -2.96
CA LYS A 93 -9.48 -19.00 -4.06
C LYS A 93 -10.38 -17.81 -4.23
N ILE A 94 -9.79 -16.68 -4.58
CA ILE A 94 -10.50 -15.53 -5.11
C ILE A 94 -11.04 -15.91 -6.49
N THR A 95 -12.34 -15.70 -6.68
CA THR A 95 -13.01 -16.01 -7.96
C THR A 95 -13.96 -14.89 -8.36
N GLY A 96 -14.23 -14.77 -9.66
CA GLY A 96 -15.17 -13.78 -10.19
C GLY A 96 -14.74 -12.33 -9.93
N CYS A 97 -13.44 -12.05 -10.03
CA CYS A 97 -12.93 -10.69 -9.86
C CYS A 97 -13.40 -9.76 -10.99
N GLU A 98 -14.09 -8.70 -10.61
CA GLU A 98 -14.71 -7.73 -11.53
C GLU A 98 -14.40 -6.30 -11.04
N HIS A 99 -14.00 -5.41 -11.96
CA HIS A 99 -13.91 -3.99 -11.67
C HIS A 99 -15.31 -3.36 -11.69
N VAL A 100 -15.72 -2.82 -10.54
CA VAL A 100 -17.09 -2.30 -10.37
C VAL A 100 -17.14 -0.78 -10.24
N ALA A 101 -16.06 -0.15 -9.78
CA ALA A 101 -15.97 1.31 -9.70
C ALA A 101 -14.54 1.80 -9.55
N SER A 102 -14.31 3.07 -9.86
CA SER A 102 -13.07 3.77 -9.60
C SER A 102 -13.31 5.26 -9.35
N TYR A 103 -12.32 5.93 -8.77
CA TYR A 103 -12.33 7.37 -8.61
C TYR A 103 -10.93 7.94 -8.38
N ASN A 104 -10.75 9.21 -8.72
CA ASN A 104 -9.54 9.95 -8.33
C ASN A 104 -9.84 10.88 -7.16
N TRP A 105 -8.90 11.02 -6.25
CA TRP A 105 -8.84 12.19 -5.38
C TRP A 105 -8.22 13.35 -6.13
N VAL A 106 -8.80 14.53 -6.04
CA VAL A 106 -8.19 15.76 -6.56
C VAL A 106 -7.72 16.65 -5.42
N ASP A 107 -6.68 17.44 -5.70
CA ASP A 107 -6.23 18.44 -4.75
C ASP A 107 -7.21 19.61 -4.65
N GLY A 108 -7.29 20.22 -3.47
CA GLY A 108 -8.21 21.31 -3.22
C GLY A 108 -8.66 21.43 -1.76
N GLN A 109 -9.26 22.59 -1.46
CA GLN A 109 -9.81 22.92 -0.14
C GLN A 109 -11.11 22.17 0.18
N VAL A 110 -11.83 21.77 -0.87
CA VAL A 110 -13.03 20.95 -0.79
C VAL A 110 -12.63 19.50 -1.04
N ALA A 111 -13.18 18.58 -0.25
CA ALA A 111 -12.98 17.16 -0.50
C ALA A 111 -13.78 16.79 -1.76
N SER A 112 -13.08 16.51 -2.85
CA SER A 112 -13.69 16.22 -4.13
C SER A 112 -13.09 14.97 -4.75
N ILE A 113 -13.93 14.17 -5.42
CA ILE A 113 -13.51 13.03 -6.22
C ILE A 113 -14.00 13.15 -7.66
N LEU A 114 -13.22 12.59 -8.59
CA LEU A 114 -13.62 12.42 -9.99
C LEU A 114 -14.07 10.98 -10.20
N VAL A 115 -15.22 10.77 -10.83
CA VAL A 115 -15.81 9.45 -11.09
C VAL A 115 -16.13 9.33 -12.60
N PRO A 116 -15.69 8.25 -13.29
CA PRO A 116 -14.90 7.13 -12.79
C PRO A 116 -13.44 7.52 -12.46
N GLY A 117 -13.02 8.73 -12.83
CA GLY A 117 -11.62 9.11 -12.84
C GLY A 117 -10.84 8.28 -13.87
N ALA A 118 -9.51 8.31 -13.81
CA ALA A 118 -8.60 7.50 -14.61
C ALA A 118 -7.25 7.40 -13.88
N PRO A 119 -6.60 6.23 -13.83
CA PRO A 119 -5.22 6.10 -13.36
C PRO A 119 -4.26 6.77 -14.35
N PRO A 120 -3.02 7.10 -13.95
CA PRO A 120 -2.05 7.65 -14.89
C PRO A 120 -1.57 6.54 -15.84
N ALA A 121 -1.33 6.90 -17.09
CA ALA A 121 -0.81 6.01 -18.12
C ALA A 121 0.68 5.76 -17.90
N TRP A 122 1.16 4.54 -18.15
CA TRP A 122 2.59 4.26 -18.22
C TRP A 122 3.22 5.00 -19.40
N THR A 123 4.07 5.97 -19.11
CA THR A 123 4.75 6.81 -20.11
C THR A 123 6.23 6.92 -19.73
N PRO A 124 7.01 5.86 -19.97
CA PRO A 124 8.40 5.82 -19.55
C PRO A 124 9.23 6.87 -20.29
N LEU A 125 10.29 7.36 -19.63
CA LEU A 125 11.22 8.30 -20.24
C LEU A 125 11.95 7.65 -21.42
N GLU A 126 12.18 8.40 -22.50
CA GLU A 126 12.96 7.94 -23.66
C GLU A 126 14.42 7.61 -23.30
N SER A 127 14.96 8.27 -22.27
CA SER A 127 16.29 8.02 -21.74
C SER A 127 16.27 8.14 -20.22
N PRO A 128 16.98 7.26 -19.48
CA PRO A 128 17.02 7.32 -18.03
C PRO A 128 17.58 8.66 -17.53
N GLU A 129 16.80 9.34 -16.71
CA GLU A 129 17.24 10.53 -15.99
C GLU A 129 17.46 10.23 -14.51
N GLN A 130 18.38 10.97 -13.89
CA GLN A 130 18.62 10.86 -12.46
C GLN A 130 17.53 11.64 -11.70
N LEU A 131 16.60 10.92 -11.10
CA LEU A 131 15.52 11.49 -10.30
C LEU A 131 16.01 11.98 -8.94
N LYS A 132 15.32 12.97 -8.39
CA LYS A 132 15.49 13.40 -7.00
C LYS A 132 14.83 12.41 -6.05
N GLU A 133 15.37 12.31 -4.84
CA GLU A 133 14.71 11.57 -3.77
C GLU A 133 13.38 12.24 -3.40
N ASP A 134 12.44 11.43 -2.89
CA ASP A 134 11.15 11.88 -2.39
C ASP A 134 11.36 12.92 -1.26
N ASP A 135 10.79 14.12 -1.40
CA ASP A 135 10.91 15.21 -0.41
C ASP A 135 9.55 15.73 0.10
N GLY A 136 8.46 15.11 -0.33
CA GLY A 136 7.08 15.48 0.01
C GLY A 136 6.52 14.83 1.28
N GLU A 137 5.31 15.28 1.65
CA GLU A 137 4.49 14.68 2.69
C GLU A 137 3.48 13.71 2.06
N TYR A 138 3.62 12.41 2.33
CA TYR A 138 2.76 11.39 1.72
C TYR A 138 1.88 10.69 2.75
N PHE A 139 0.65 10.39 2.36
CA PHE A 139 -0.34 9.73 3.22
C PHE A 139 -0.32 8.21 3.03
N ARG A 140 -0.33 7.45 4.13
CA ARG A 140 -0.50 5.98 4.08
C ARG A 140 -1.89 5.55 3.62
N ASP A 141 -2.89 6.41 3.86
CA ASP A 141 -4.25 6.27 3.37
C ASP A 141 -4.82 7.66 3.06
N ILE A 142 -4.76 8.04 1.78
CA ILE A 142 -5.26 9.33 1.31
C ILE A 142 -6.75 9.52 1.61
N ASN A 143 -7.54 8.45 1.70
CA ASN A 143 -8.98 8.54 1.96
C ASN A 143 -9.25 8.92 3.41
N ALA A 144 -8.53 8.30 4.35
CA ALA A 144 -8.58 8.69 5.75
C ALA A 144 -7.97 10.08 6.00
N ALA A 145 -6.99 10.50 5.21
CA ALA A 145 -6.39 11.83 5.30
C ALA A 145 -7.32 12.93 4.79
N ARG A 146 -7.93 12.73 3.61
CA ARG A 146 -8.81 13.71 2.95
C ARG A 146 -10.23 13.69 3.50
N TRP A 147 -10.72 12.54 3.96
CA TRP A 147 -12.08 12.36 4.46
C TRP A 147 -12.16 11.54 5.77
N PRO A 148 -11.53 12.03 6.86
CA PRO A 148 -11.26 11.25 8.07
C PRO A 148 -12.49 10.72 8.79
N ARG A 149 -13.62 11.43 8.72
CA ARG A 149 -14.86 11.03 9.41
C ARG A 149 -15.59 9.90 8.69
N ARG A 150 -15.42 9.77 7.37
CA ARG A 150 -16.12 8.77 6.55
C ARG A 150 -15.21 8.20 5.45
N PRO A 151 -14.05 7.57 5.76
CA PRO A 151 -13.04 7.20 4.75
C PRO A 151 -13.53 6.26 3.64
N MET A 152 -14.63 5.53 3.87
CA MET A 152 -15.24 4.64 2.87
C MET A 152 -16.37 5.28 2.05
N GLU A 153 -16.87 6.46 2.44
CA GLU A 153 -17.93 7.16 1.67
C GLU A 153 -17.55 7.40 0.21
N PRO A 154 -16.33 7.88 -0.14
CA PRO A 154 -15.95 8.10 -1.54
C PRO A 154 -16.08 6.86 -2.41
N ALA A 155 -15.69 5.71 -1.87
CA ALA A 155 -15.75 4.43 -2.57
C ALA A 155 -17.20 4.00 -2.87
N ILE A 156 -18.09 4.15 -1.89
CA ILE A 156 -19.51 3.82 -2.06
C ILE A 156 -20.21 4.81 -2.99
N ARG A 157 -19.88 6.11 -2.90
CA ARG A 157 -20.40 7.13 -3.83
C ARG A 157 -20.00 6.84 -5.27
N ALA A 158 -18.72 6.51 -5.50
CA ALA A 158 -18.23 6.14 -6.83
C ALA A 158 -18.93 4.89 -7.38
N LEU A 159 -19.15 3.88 -6.52
CA LEU A 159 -19.88 2.67 -6.90
C LEU A 159 -21.30 2.96 -7.35
N LEU A 160 -22.07 3.71 -6.57
CA LEU A 160 -23.47 4.00 -6.88
C LEU A 160 -23.63 4.99 -8.05
N GLU A 161 -22.64 5.85 -8.28
CA GLU A 161 -22.61 6.75 -9.44
C GLU A 161 -22.34 5.97 -10.74
N MET A 162 -21.39 5.02 -10.72
CA MET A 162 -21.06 4.20 -11.89
C MET A 162 -22.04 3.05 -12.13
N GLN A 163 -22.67 2.54 -11.06
CA GLN A 163 -23.57 1.39 -11.09
C GLN A 163 -24.82 1.69 -10.25
N PRO A 164 -25.77 2.49 -10.74
CA PRO A 164 -26.96 2.89 -9.99
C PRO A 164 -27.83 1.70 -9.54
N ASP A 165 -27.85 0.63 -10.35
CA ASP A 165 -28.62 -0.59 -10.10
C ASP A 165 -27.80 -1.69 -9.39
N PHE A 166 -26.67 -1.33 -8.76
CA PHE A 166 -25.82 -2.30 -8.08
C PHE A 166 -26.56 -2.95 -6.90
N ALA A 167 -26.63 -4.28 -6.89
CA ALA A 167 -27.26 -5.07 -5.83
C ALA A 167 -26.43 -5.06 -4.54
N THR A 168 -26.50 -3.96 -3.78
CA THR A 168 -25.69 -3.76 -2.56
C THR A 168 -25.95 -4.80 -1.47
N GLU A 169 -27.18 -5.30 -1.37
CA GLU A 169 -27.63 -6.31 -0.40
C GLU A 169 -26.97 -7.68 -0.58
N ASP A 170 -26.40 -7.95 -1.77
CA ASP A 170 -25.70 -9.19 -2.09
C ASP A 170 -24.22 -9.16 -1.65
N ILE A 171 -23.72 -8.05 -1.10
CA ILE A 171 -22.35 -7.93 -0.62
C ILE A 171 -22.25 -8.26 0.86
N ASN A 172 -21.35 -9.18 1.21
CA ASN A 172 -21.11 -9.55 2.60
C ASN A 172 -20.11 -8.62 3.29
N ILE A 173 -19.00 -8.27 2.61
CA ILE A 173 -17.91 -7.50 3.20
C ILE A 173 -17.46 -6.37 2.27
N VAL A 174 -17.33 -5.16 2.81
CA VAL A 174 -16.67 -4.03 2.14
C VAL A 174 -15.40 -3.66 2.91
N THR A 175 -14.25 -3.63 2.23
CA THR A 175 -12.96 -3.35 2.88
C THR A 175 -11.95 -2.74 1.92
N CYS A 176 -10.68 -2.66 2.33
CA CYS A 176 -9.56 -2.30 1.48
C CYS A 176 -8.51 -3.43 1.41
N ALA A 177 -7.74 -3.47 0.34
CA ALA A 177 -6.74 -4.51 0.11
C ALA A 177 -5.67 -4.55 1.21
N THR A 178 -5.35 -3.41 1.85
CA THR A 178 -4.41 -3.37 2.97
C THR A 178 -4.94 -4.12 4.20
N THR A 179 -6.24 -3.99 4.51
CA THR A 179 -6.85 -4.73 5.62
C THR A 179 -6.80 -6.23 5.36
N ILE A 180 -7.13 -6.65 4.13
CA ILE A 180 -7.03 -8.07 3.73
C ILE A 180 -5.58 -8.57 3.84
N GLY A 181 -4.61 -7.81 3.33
CA GLY A 181 -3.19 -8.19 3.42
C GLY A 181 -2.68 -8.28 4.87
N ASN A 182 -3.22 -7.49 5.80
CA ASN A 182 -2.89 -7.59 7.21
C ASN A 182 -3.54 -8.82 7.88
N LEU A 183 -4.78 -9.15 7.52
CA LEU A 183 -5.44 -10.39 7.97
C LEU A 183 -4.72 -11.64 7.42
N ASP A 184 -4.26 -11.60 6.18
CA ASP A 184 -3.43 -12.64 5.57
C ASP A 184 -2.11 -12.82 6.34
N LYS A 185 -1.40 -11.73 6.67
CA LYS A 185 -0.21 -11.79 7.54
C LYS A 185 -0.50 -12.45 8.88
N PHE A 186 -1.61 -12.07 9.52
CA PHE A 186 -2.04 -12.67 10.79
C PHE A 186 -2.27 -14.18 10.64
N ALA A 187 -3.01 -14.60 9.61
CA ALA A 187 -3.28 -16.01 9.33
C ALA A 187 -2.00 -16.82 9.02
N ASN A 188 -0.98 -16.16 8.46
CA ASN A 188 0.31 -16.77 8.10
C ASN A 188 1.40 -16.62 9.18
N HIS A 189 1.04 -16.29 10.42
CA HIS A 189 1.99 -16.13 11.54
C HIS A 189 3.05 -15.02 11.30
N ILE A 190 2.77 -14.05 10.43
CA ILE A 190 3.65 -12.92 10.17
C ILE A 190 3.28 -11.81 11.16
N TYR A 191 4.19 -11.52 12.08
CA TYR A 191 3.97 -10.49 13.10
C TYR A 191 3.82 -9.10 12.47
N TRP A 192 2.63 -8.51 12.65
CA TRP A 192 2.30 -7.16 12.22
C TRP A 192 1.20 -6.60 13.12
N ASN A 193 1.36 -5.37 13.61
CA ASN A 193 0.30 -4.67 14.36
C ASN A 193 -0.54 -3.88 13.36
N PHE A 194 -1.87 -4.00 13.46
CA PHE A 194 -2.81 -3.29 12.62
C PHE A 194 -4.15 -3.19 13.31
N ASP A 195 -4.89 -2.14 13.00
CA ASP A 195 -6.21 -1.88 13.54
C ASP A 195 -7.19 -1.53 12.40
N PHE A 196 -8.44 -1.90 12.59
CA PHE A 196 -9.54 -1.48 11.72
C PHE A 196 -10.84 -1.45 12.52
N GLU A 197 -11.76 -0.57 12.14
CA GLU A 197 -13.12 -0.59 12.67
C GLU A 197 -13.98 -1.58 11.91
N ILE A 198 -14.95 -2.15 12.62
CA ILE A 198 -15.99 -2.98 12.04
C ILE A 198 -17.31 -2.25 12.23
N GLN A 199 -18.06 -2.06 11.14
CA GLN A 199 -19.40 -1.50 11.16
C GLN A 199 -20.34 -2.42 10.37
N LEU A 200 -21.49 -2.78 10.96
CA LEU A 200 -22.51 -3.57 10.28
C LEU A 200 -23.61 -2.63 9.78
N VAL A 201 -23.84 -2.60 8.47
CA VAL A 201 -24.91 -1.81 7.84
C VAL A 201 -25.81 -2.78 7.08
N GLY A 202 -27.05 -2.94 7.56
CA GLY A 202 -27.91 -4.03 7.07
C GLY A 202 -27.26 -5.39 7.35
N SER A 203 -27.04 -6.18 6.29
CA SER A 203 -26.33 -7.46 6.31
C SER A 203 -24.85 -7.37 5.91
N THR A 204 -24.34 -6.17 5.59
CA THR A 204 -22.99 -5.98 5.04
C THR A 204 -22.03 -5.47 6.11
N LEU A 205 -20.88 -6.13 6.24
CA LEU A 205 -19.83 -5.79 7.16
C LEU A 205 -18.79 -4.86 6.52
N PHE A 206 -18.64 -3.65 7.04
CA PHE A 206 -17.60 -2.71 6.64
C PHE A 206 -16.38 -2.86 7.55
N MET A 207 -15.22 -3.18 6.97
CA MET A 207 -13.94 -3.22 7.67
C MET A 207 -13.11 -2.00 7.27
N ILE A 208 -13.08 -0.97 8.12
CA ILE A 208 -12.53 0.36 7.84
C ILE A 208 -11.13 0.46 8.45
N ARG A 209 -10.11 0.56 7.61
CA ARG A 209 -8.70 0.69 8.02
C ARG A 209 -8.49 1.83 9.02
N LYS A 210 -7.77 1.57 10.11
CA LYS A 210 -7.27 2.59 11.04
C LYS A 210 -5.76 2.66 10.96
N GLU A 211 -5.24 3.77 10.47
CA GLU A 211 -3.81 4.05 10.50
C GLU A 211 -3.44 4.83 11.77
N HIS A 212 -2.48 4.30 12.51
CA HIS A 212 -1.87 4.96 13.67
C HIS A 212 -0.48 5.49 13.28
N PRO A 213 -0.15 6.75 13.60
CA PRO A 213 -0.99 7.94 13.44
C PRO A 213 -1.29 8.18 11.96
N SER A 214 -2.56 8.46 11.63
CA SER A 214 -3.02 8.83 10.27
C SER A 214 -2.36 10.10 9.67
N LYS A 215 -1.46 10.74 10.43
CA LYS A 215 -0.66 11.92 10.08
C LYS A 215 0.85 11.68 10.21
N GLU A 216 1.31 10.43 10.19
CA GLU A 216 2.75 10.17 10.04
C GLU A 216 3.20 10.63 8.64
N ILE A 217 3.46 11.93 8.54
CA ILE A 217 4.33 12.50 7.54
C ILE A 217 5.69 11.86 7.82
N PHE A 218 6.11 10.95 6.95
CA PHE A 218 7.48 10.48 7.00
C PHE A 218 8.39 11.68 6.70
N ARG A 219 9.00 12.27 7.73
CA ARG A 219 10.10 13.21 7.56
C ARG A 219 11.36 12.41 7.29
N GLY A 220 11.96 12.58 6.11
CA GLY A 220 13.14 11.83 5.67
C GLY A 220 12.80 10.51 4.98
N ILE A 221 11.89 10.54 4.01
CA ILE A 221 11.73 9.42 3.07
C ILE A 221 13.00 9.35 2.25
N TYR A 222 13.73 8.26 2.42
CA TYR A 222 14.85 7.92 1.56
C TYR A 222 14.31 6.99 0.49
N GLY A 223 14.22 7.47 -0.75
CA GLY A 223 13.66 6.69 -1.83
C GLY A 223 13.20 7.53 -3.01
N HIS A 224 12.59 6.84 -3.94
CA HIS A 224 12.04 7.37 -5.18
C HIS A 224 10.67 6.71 -5.42
N GLY A 225 9.94 6.46 -4.34
CA GLY A 225 8.67 5.73 -4.37
C GLY A 225 7.54 6.57 -4.97
N HIS A 226 7.69 7.89 -4.96
CA HIS A 226 6.72 8.84 -5.49
C HIS A 226 7.26 9.57 -6.71
N THR A 227 8.51 10.04 -6.66
CA THR A 227 9.14 10.75 -7.78
C THR A 227 9.27 9.87 -9.04
N PHE A 228 9.44 8.55 -8.88
CA PHE A 228 9.49 7.64 -10.03
C PHE A 228 8.13 7.49 -10.73
N PRO A 229 7.02 7.11 -10.05
CA PRO A 229 5.70 7.15 -10.69
C PRO A 229 5.38 8.49 -11.34
N GLU A 230 5.68 9.62 -10.69
CA GLU A 230 5.42 10.96 -11.24
C GLU A 230 6.19 11.23 -12.55
N ALA A 231 7.41 10.69 -12.68
CA ALA A 231 8.23 10.88 -13.88
C ALA A 231 7.94 9.87 -15.00
N TYR A 232 7.46 8.67 -14.66
CA TYR A 232 7.26 7.55 -15.60
C TYR A 232 5.79 7.28 -15.92
N THR A 233 4.88 8.11 -15.41
CA THR A 233 3.46 8.04 -15.73
C THR A 233 2.88 9.42 -16.02
N SER A 234 1.81 9.46 -16.81
CA SER A 234 1.14 10.70 -17.19
C SER A 234 -0.35 10.64 -16.89
N TRP A 235 -0.85 11.67 -16.20
CA TRP A 235 -2.29 11.84 -16.02
C TRP A 235 -2.94 12.31 -17.31
N ASP A 236 -4.11 11.73 -17.64
CA ASP A 236 -4.93 12.25 -18.73
C ASP A 236 -5.45 13.67 -18.40
N PRO A 237 -5.55 14.58 -19.39
CA PRO A 237 -6.04 15.93 -19.18
C PRO A 237 -7.43 16.02 -18.51
N SER A 238 -8.30 15.03 -18.73
CA SER A 238 -9.64 14.97 -18.13
C SER A 238 -9.62 14.76 -16.61
N VAL A 239 -8.51 14.25 -16.05
CA VAL A 239 -8.34 14.02 -14.60
C VAL A 239 -7.20 14.85 -14.02
N LYS A 240 -6.88 15.98 -14.65
CA LYS A 240 -5.87 16.92 -14.19
C LYS A 240 -6.10 17.33 -12.72
N GLY A 241 -5.01 17.38 -11.95
CA GLY A 241 -5.06 17.69 -10.52
C GLY A 241 -5.35 16.48 -9.62
N SER A 242 -5.35 15.27 -10.20
CA SER A 242 -5.43 14.02 -9.45
C SER A 242 -4.21 13.81 -8.55
N LEU A 243 -4.47 13.25 -7.38
CA LEU A 243 -3.48 12.88 -6.35
C LEU A 243 -3.31 11.36 -6.23
N SER A 244 -4.37 10.61 -6.50
CA SER A 244 -4.36 9.15 -6.47
C SER A 244 -5.52 8.63 -7.31
N HIS A 245 -5.41 7.39 -7.78
CA HIS A 245 -6.51 6.67 -8.39
C HIS A 245 -6.88 5.45 -7.54
N GLN A 246 -8.13 5.40 -7.11
CA GLN A 246 -8.69 4.35 -6.27
C GLN A 246 -9.60 3.47 -7.13
N ARG A 247 -9.51 2.15 -6.94
CA ARG A 247 -10.32 1.15 -7.63
C ARG A 247 -11.07 0.31 -6.63
N LEU A 248 -12.25 -0.14 -7.02
CA LEU A 248 -13.07 -1.12 -6.33
C LEU A 248 -13.21 -2.34 -7.23
N VAL A 249 -12.83 -3.49 -6.67
CA VAL A 249 -13.11 -4.79 -7.28
C VAL A 249 -14.11 -5.57 -6.44
N LYS A 250 -15.00 -6.29 -7.11
CA LYS A 250 -15.89 -7.29 -6.52
C LYS A 250 -15.30 -8.67 -6.75
N TYR A 251 -15.28 -9.52 -5.74
CA TYR A 251 -14.93 -10.93 -5.91
C TYR A 251 -15.52 -11.81 -4.82
N ALA A 252 -15.54 -13.13 -5.04
CA ALA A 252 -15.88 -14.12 -4.02
C ALA A 252 -14.62 -14.74 -3.40
N PHE A 253 -14.59 -14.88 -2.08
CA PHE A 253 -13.50 -15.51 -1.34
C PHE A 253 -14.04 -16.18 -0.06
N GLY A 254 -13.71 -17.45 0.17
CA GLY A 254 -14.17 -18.19 1.35
C GLY A 254 -15.70 -18.23 1.51
N GLY A 255 -16.42 -18.22 0.39
CA GLY A 255 -17.89 -18.21 0.37
C GLY A 255 -18.56 -16.86 0.59
N LEU A 256 -17.77 -15.80 0.74
CA LEU A 256 -18.27 -14.44 0.96
C LEU A 256 -18.00 -13.58 -0.27
N LYS A 257 -18.93 -12.67 -0.56
CA LYS A 257 -18.78 -11.66 -1.61
C LYS A 257 -18.18 -10.39 -1.02
N PHE A 258 -17.06 -9.97 -1.59
CA PHE A 258 -16.29 -8.80 -1.17
C PHE A 258 -16.42 -7.66 -2.16
N ILE A 259 -16.37 -6.44 -1.64
CA ILE A 259 -15.93 -5.25 -2.35
C ILE A 259 -14.62 -4.78 -1.72
N VAL A 260 -13.58 -4.66 -2.54
CA VAL A 260 -12.23 -4.34 -2.08
C VAL A 260 -11.73 -3.09 -2.77
N ARG A 261 -11.48 -2.05 -1.97
CA ARG A 261 -10.84 -0.81 -2.40
C ARG A 261 -9.32 -0.92 -2.36
N PHE A 262 -8.63 -0.40 -3.38
CA PHE A 262 -7.20 -0.17 -3.34
C PHE A 262 -6.78 0.97 -4.26
N GLU A 263 -5.56 1.46 -4.06
CA GLU A 263 -4.92 2.40 -4.98
C GLU A 263 -4.11 1.62 -6.02
N SER A 264 -4.22 2.02 -7.28
CA SER A 264 -3.39 1.52 -8.38
C SER A 264 -2.38 2.58 -8.81
N ASP A 265 -1.18 2.13 -9.18
CA ASP A 265 -0.08 3.03 -9.55
C ASP A 265 -0.18 3.50 -11.01
N GLY A 266 -0.93 2.80 -11.87
CA GLY A 266 -1.19 3.21 -13.25
C GLY A 266 -1.78 2.11 -14.12
N TYR A 267 -1.77 2.33 -15.44
CA TYR A 267 -2.15 1.35 -16.45
C TYR A 267 -1.22 1.33 -17.66
N LEU A 268 -1.14 0.20 -18.37
CA LEU A 268 -0.39 0.05 -19.61
C LEU A 268 -1.28 0.44 -20.81
N LEU A 269 -0.83 1.41 -21.63
CA LEU A 269 -1.57 1.92 -22.80
C LEU A 269 -1.88 0.82 -23.80
N ASP A 270 -0.85 0.11 -24.27
CA ASP A 270 -1.00 -0.93 -25.30
C ASP A 270 -1.99 -2.03 -24.89
N VAL A 271 -1.99 -2.39 -23.60
CA VAL A 271 -2.94 -3.38 -23.06
C VAL A 271 -4.35 -2.80 -22.97
N ALA A 272 -4.51 -1.55 -22.57
CA ALA A 272 -5.83 -0.93 -22.52
C ALA A 272 -6.46 -0.82 -23.93
N ASP A 273 -5.66 -0.45 -24.93
CA ASP A 273 -6.10 -0.28 -26.33
C ASP A 273 -6.45 -1.62 -26.98
N GLU A 274 -5.69 -2.70 -26.71
CA GLU A 274 -6.00 -4.06 -27.19
C GLU A 274 -7.35 -4.60 -26.68
N ASN A 275 -7.85 -4.06 -25.56
CA ASN A 275 -9.14 -4.42 -24.99
C ASN A 275 -10.29 -3.51 -25.45
N GLU A 276 -10.02 -2.53 -26.32
CA GLU A 276 -11.09 -1.86 -27.07
C GLU A 276 -11.61 -2.83 -28.14
N GLU A 277 -12.75 -3.47 -27.87
CA GLU A 277 -13.57 -4.09 -28.93
C GLU A 277 -13.69 -3.08 -30.10
N PRO A 278 -13.47 -3.49 -31.37
CA PRO A 278 -13.43 -2.56 -32.48
C PRO A 278 -14.76 -1.80 -32.57
N ALA A 279 -14.72 -0.53 -32.17
CA ALA A 279 -15.89 0.31 -32.14
C ALA A 279 -16.41 0.49 -33.57
N MET A 280 -17.58 -0.05 -33.88
CA MET A 280 -18.36 0.36 -35.04
C MET A 280 -18.52 1.89 -34.98
N THR A 281 -17.88 2.57 -35.93
CA THR A 281 -18.02 3.98 -36.33
C THR A 281 -19.17 4.72 -35.65
N LYS A 282 -18.90 5.45 -34.57
CA LYS A 282 -19.77 6.54 -34.11
C LYS A 282 -19.38 7.81 -34.87
N GLN A 283 -20.20 8.16 -35.85
CA GLN A 283 -20.15 9.45 -36.54
C GLN A 283 -20.22 10.59 -35.51
N ALA A 284 -19.25 11.49 -35.58
CA ALA A 284 -19.23 12.72 -34.81
C ALA A 284 -20.45 13.60 -35.18
N LYS A 285 -21.36 13.81 -34.23
CA LYS A 285 -22.30 14.92 -34.28
C LYS A 285 -21.62 16.14 -33.66
N LYS A 286 -21.34 17.11 -34.50
CA LYS A 286 -20.86 18.45 -34.15
C LYS A 286 -22.01 19.18 -33.41
N GLY A 287 -21.88 19.31 -32.10
CA GLY A 287 -22.74 20.16 -31.27
C GLY A 287 -21.98 21.42 -30.89
N ASP A 288 -22.40 22.53 -31.49
CA ASP A 288 -22.04 23.89 -31.11
C ASP A 288 -22.60 24.20 -29.71
N ASN A 289 -21.83 24.97 -28.93
CA ASN A 289 -22.25 25.92 -27.89
C ASN A 289 -21.03 26.25 -27.03
N GLY A 290 -20.38 27.36 -27.38
CA GLY A 290 -19.55 28.10 -26.45
C GLY A 290 -20.43 28.75 -25.38
N GLU A 291 -20.02 28.62 -24.12
CA GLU A 291 -20.13 29.60 -23.06
C GLU A 291 -19.43 29.01 -21.82
N ASP A 292 -18.89 29.87 -20.96
CA ASP A 292 -18.24 29.57 -19.66
C ASP A 292 -16.72 29.24 -19.59
N ILE A 293 -15.90 29.93 -20.39
CA ILE A 293 -14.43 29.99 -20.16
C ILE A 293 -14.06 30.95 -19.00
N ASP A 294 -14.93 31.90 -18.64
CA ASP A 294 -14.65 32.93 -17.64
C ASP A 294 -14.83 32.48 -16.17
N SER A 295 -15.59 31.41 -15.92
CA SER A 295 -15.74 30.84 -14.57
C SER A 295 -14.52 30.01 -14.11
N LEU A 296 -13.69 29.53 -15.04
CA LEU A 296 -12.53 28.68 -14.73
C LEU A 296 -11.30 29.51 -14.32
N ALA A 297 -11.18 30.75 -14.82
CA ALA A 297 -10.06 31.64 -14.53
C ALA A 297 -10.07 32.17 -13.08
N GLN A 298 -11.24 32.28 -12.45
CA GLN A 298 -11.36 32.77 -11.07
C GLN A 298 -11.01 31.70 -10.01
N ALA A 299 -11.02 30.41 -10.37
CA ALA A 299 -10.63 29.32 -9.46
C ALA A 299 -9.12 29.05 -9.42
N MET A 300 -8.32 29.67 -10.31
CA MET A 300 -6.87 29.41 -10.44
C MET A 300 -5.98 30.30 -9.55
N ASN A 301 -6.55 31.24 -8.80
CA ASN A 301 -5.78 32.21 -8.00
C ASN A 301 -5.61 31.88 -6.51
N THR A 302 -5.97 30.67 -6.07
CA THR A 302 -5.70 30.23 -4.68
C THR A 302 -5.06 28.84 -4.68
N VAL A 303 -3.85 28.76 -5.24
CA VAL A 303 -2.95 27.62 -5.03
C VAL A 303 -2.11 27.92 -3.79
N ASP A 304 -2.65 27.54 -2.62
CA ASP A 304 -1.89 27.45 -1.38
C ASP A 304 -1.70 25.98 -1.01
N ILE A 305 -0.46 25.65 -0.66
CA ILE A 305 0.03 24.31 -0.33
C ILE A 305 -0.54 23.84 1.02
N SER A 306 -0.94 22.56 1.06
CA SER A 306 -1.12 21.70 2.25
C SER A 306 -2.14 22.10 3.31
N THR A 307 -3.44 22.13 2.98
CA THR A 307 -4.49 22.04 4.00
C THR A 307 -5.47 20.91 3.72
N ALA A 308 -5.65 20.01 4.71
CA ALA A 308 -6.71 19.02 4.69
C ALA A 308 -8.08 19.71 4.55
N PRO A 309 -9.02 19.14 3.76
CA PRO A 309 -10.33 19.74 3.55
C PRO A 309 -11.06 20.02 4.87
N LYS A 310 -11.85 21.09 4.92
CA LYS A 310 -12.65 21.41 6.12
C LYS A 310 -13.62 20.25 6.41
N PRO A 311 -13.62 19.67 7.63
CA PRO A 311 -14.35 18.44 7.96
C PRO A 311 -15.89 18.59 8.04
N ASN A 312 -16.43 19.78 7.71
CA ASN A 312 -17.85 20.11 7.81
C ASN A 312 -18.53 20.33 6.44
N GLY A 313 -17.83 20.08 5.32
CA GLY A 313 -18.41 20.11 3.97
C GLY A 313 -19.10 18.79 3.57
N ALA A 314 -19.77 18.79 2.42
CA ALA A 314 -20.15 17.56 1.73
C ALA A 314 -18.98 17.09 0.84
N LEU A 315 -18.89 15.78 0.60
CA LEU A 315 -17.98 15.24 -0.41
C LEU A 315 -18.53 15.61 -1.79
N GLU A 316 -17.74 16.27 -2.60
CA GLU A 316 -18.11 16.63 -3.98
C GLU A 316 -17.75 15.48 -4.92
N VAL A 317 -18.71 15.07 -5.75
CA VAL A 317 -18.52 14.03 -6.77
C VAL A 317 -18.66 14.69 -8.13
N LYS A 318 -17.63 14.60 -8.97
CA LYS A 318 -17.62 15.16 -10.33
C LYS A 318 -17.48 14.06 -11.35
N ASN A 319 -18.21 14.17 -12.45
CA ASN A 319 -18.05 13.26 -13.57
C ASN A 319 -16.84 13.69 -14.42
N ALA A 320 -15.80 12.86 -14.46
CA ALA A 320 -14.59 13.07 -15.26
C ALA A 320 -13.75 11.79 -15.34
N GLY A 321 -12.89 11.70 -16.35
CA GLY A 321 -12.09 10.51 -16.64
C GLY A 321 -12.87 9.42 -17.38
N PHE A 322 -12.32 8.22 -17.38
CA PHE A 322 -12.82 7.06 -18.13
C PHE A 322 -12.41 5.75 -17.45
N ALA A 323 -13.24 4.73 -17.61
CA ALA A 323 -12.98 3.42 -17.01
C ALA A 323 -11.86 2.69 -17.76
N ILE A 324 -10.78 2.37 -17.06
CA ILE A 324 -9.71 1.51 -17.57
C ILE A 324 -10.03 0.04 -17.26
N PRO A 325 -9.86 -0.89 -18.22
CA PRO A 325 -9.96 -2.33 -17.98
C PRO A 325 -9.04 -2.81 -16.86
N HIS A 326 -9.55 -3.66 -15.96
CA HIS A 326 -8.77 -4.14 -14.81
C HIS A 326 -7.54 -4.95 -15.21
N ASN A 327 -7.58 -5.60 -16.38
CA ASN A 327 -6.46 -6.37 -16.91
C ASN A 327 -5.27 -5.51 -17.38
N ALA A 328 -5.44 -4.20 -17.56
CA ALA A 328 -4.39 -3.26 -17.97
C ALA A 328 -3.70 -2.56 -16.77
N ILE A 329 -4.21 -2.75 -15.55
CA ILE A 329 -3.70 -2.08 -14.35
C ILE A 329 -2.40 -2.70 -13.87
N PHE A 330 -1.50 -1.84 -13.36
CA PHE A 330 -0.28 -2.28 -12.69
C PHE A 330 -0.14 -1.72 -11.26
N ASP A 331 0.67 -2.43 -10.48
CA ASP A 331 1.28 -1.96 -9.24
C ASP A 331 2.77 -1.76 -9.47
N LEU A 332 3.38 -0.81 -8.79
CA LEU A 332 4.77 -0.43 -8.98
C LEU A 332 5.56 -0.46 -7.68
N LYS A 333 6.84 -0.81 -7.81
CA LYS A 333 7.80 -0.74 -6.71
C LYS A 333 9.16 -0.29 -7.19
N THR A 334 9.74 0.67 -6.49
CA THR A 334 11.13 1.07 -6.70
C THR A 334 12.05 0.40 -5.68
N ARG A 335 13.27 0.06 -6.09
CA ARG A 335 14.30 -0.49 -5.21
C ARG A 335 15.70 -0.04 -5.61
N SER A 336 16.57 0.12 -4.61
CA SER A 336 18.01 0.19 -4.88
C SER A 336 18.49 -1.12 -5.49
N GLU A 337 19.38 -1.08 -6.47
CA GLU A 337 20.05 -2.26 -7.06
C GLU A 337 20.75 -3.14 -6.02
N LYS A 338 21.08 -2.58 -4.85
CA LYS A 338 21.72 -3.30 -3.74
C LYS A 338 20.73 -4.10 -2.89
N SER A 339 19.44 -3.98 -3.16
CA SER A 339 18.37 -4.55 -2.33
C SER A 339 17.64 -5.66 -3.09
N VAL A 340 17.29 -6.73 -2.37
CA VAL A 340 16.48 -7.83 -2.91
C VAL A 340 15.00 -7.54 -2.65
N VAL A 341 14.15 -7.80 -3.65
CA VAL A 341 12.69 -7.73 -3.49
C VAL A 341 12.19 -9.02 -2.85
N ASN A 342 11.40 -8.89 -1.79
CA ASN A 342 10.63 -10.01 -1.26
C ASN A 342 9.40 -10.22 -2.15
N MET A 343 9.51 -11.14 -3.11
CA MET A 343 8.41 -11.42 -4.04
C MET A 343 7.18 -12.02 -3.33
N ASN A 344 7.34 -12.81 -2.27
CA ASN A 344 6.20 -13.34 -1.51
C ASN A 344 5.38 -12.21 -0.84
N GLU A 345 6.05 -11.18 -0.30
CA GLU A 345 5.36 -10.00 0.23
C GLU A 345 4.66 -9.19 -0.88
N THR A 346 5.29 -9.08 -2.05
CA THR A 346 4.68 -8.44 -3.22
C THR A 346 3.45 -9.21 -3.69
N ILE A 347 3.55 -10.53 -3.89
CA ILE A 347 2.42 -11.36 -4.35
C ILE A 347 1.24 -11.30 -3.39
N ARG A 348 1.46 -11.30 -2.06
CA ARG A 348 0.38 -11.08 -1.07
C ARG A 348 -0.36 -9.76 -1.28
N ARG A 349 0.37 -8.68 -1.58
CA ARG A 349 -0.21 -7.36 -1.89
C ARG A 349 -1.04 -7.41 -3.17
N LEU A 350 -0.52 -8.06 -4.21
CA LEU A 350 -1.18 -8.14 -5.53
C LEU A 350 -2.37 -9.08 -5.52
N TRP A 351 -2.32 -10.18 -4.76
CA TRP A 351 -3.42 -11.12 -4.57
C TRP A 351 -4.69 -10.44 -4.07
N ALA A 352 -4.61 -9.62 -3.00
CA ALA A 352 -5.81 -8.94 -2.49
C ALA A 352 -6.39 -7.90 -3.47
N ARG A 353 -5.59 -7.43 -4.43
CA ARG A 353 -5.98 -6.42 -5.44
C ARG A 353 -6.36 -7.04 -6.80
N GLN A 354 -5.98 -8.30 -6.99
CA GLN A 354 -6.04 -9.03 -8.26
C GLN A 354 -5.43 -8.23 -9.42
N ILE A 355 -4.31 -7.53 -9.17
CA ILE A 355 -3.61 -6.74 -10.19
C ILE A 355 -2.70 -7.67 -11.02
N PRO A 356 -2.82 -7.68 -12.36
CA PRO A 356 -2.09 -8.63 -13.22
C PRO A 356 -0.67 -8.18 -13.58
N TYR A 357 -0.36 -6.88 -13.53
CA TYR A 357 0.97 -6.37 -13.89
C TYR A 357 1.71 -5.80 -12.67
N PHE A 358 3.00 -6.13 -12.56
CA PHE A 358 3.89 -5.58 -11.56
C PHE A 358 5.11 -4.94 -12.23
N ILE A 359 5.31 -3.65 -11.97
CA ILE A 359 6.48 -2.92 -12.44
C ILE A 359 7.50 -2.83 -11.31
N LEU A 360 8.69 -3.36 -11.56
CA LEU A 360 9.80 -3.31 -10.64
C LEU A 360 10.94 -2.49 -11.23
N ALA A 361 11.17 -1.32 -10.65
CA ALA A 361 12.16 -0.37 -11.12
C ALA A 361 13.36 -0.31 -10.16
N TYR A 362 14.50 -0.79 -10.62
CA TYR A 362 15.76 -0.72 -9.87
C TYR A 362 16.51 0.56 -10.17
N HIS A 363 17.11 1.16 -9.14
CA HIS A 363 17.90 2.37 -9.28
C HIS A 363 19.26 2.34 -8.61
N LYS A 364 20.16 3.15 -9.16
CA LYS A 364 21.44 3.54 -8.57
C LYS A 364 21.43 5.04 -8.33
N ARG A 365 21.16 5.45 -7.08
CA ARG A 365 21.07 6.87 -6.66
C ARG A 365 20.11 7.70 -7.54
N GLY A 366 18.91 7.18 -7.81
CA GLY A 366 17.88 7.87 -8.59
C GLY A 366 17.96 7.67 -10.10
N LEU A 367 19.02 7.03 -10.62
CA LEU A 367 19.08 6.62 -12.03
C LEU A 367 18.47 5.23 -12.20
N PHE A 368 17.46 5.10 -13.07
CA PHE A 368 16.67 3.88 -13.27
C PHE A 368 16.94 3.25 -14.65
N GLU A 369 17.90 2.33 -14.72
CA GLU A 369 18.30 1.67 -15.98
C GLU A 369 17.72 0.25 -16.11
N ASN A 370 17.17 -0.31 -15.04
CA ASN A 370 16.64 -1.65 -14.99
C ASN A 370 15.19 -1.62 -14.48
N ILE A 371 14.26 -1.48 -15.42
CA ILE A 371 12.82 -1.50 -15.18
C ILE A 371 12.27 -2.78 -15.79
N ARG A 372 11.52 -3.54 -14.99
CA ARG A 372 10.89 -4.79 -15.40
C ARG A 372 9.39 -4.64 -15.31
N ILE A 373 8.69 -5.03 -16.36
CA ILE A 373 7.23 -5.11 -16.40
C ILE A 373 6.90 -6.61 -16.47
N GLU A 374 6.28 -7.13 -15.41
CA GLU A 374 6.00 -8.55 -15.28
C GLU A 374 4.49 -8.77 -15.21
N HIS A 375 3.97 -9.70 -16.03
CA HIS A 375 2.61 -10.20 -15.87
C HIS A 375 2.61 -11.31 -14.81
N VAL A 376 2.01 -11.04 -13.65
CA VAL A 376 2.16 -11.85 -12.43
C VAL A 376 0.93 -12.70 -12.10
N LYS A 377 -0.07 -12.76 -12.98
CA LYS A 377 -1.32 -13.51 -12.74
C LYS A 377 -1.05 -14.97 -12.37
N GLU A 378 -0.20 -15.66 -13.14
CA GLU A 378 0.14 -17.07 -12.87
C GLU A 378 0.85 -17.23 -11.53
N GLN A 379 1.72 -16.28 -11.15
CA GLN A 379 2.40 -16.30 -9.85
C GLN A 379 1.42 -16.11 -8.68
N ILE A 380 0.40 -15.26 -8.85
CA ILE A 380 -0.67 -15.08 -7.87
C ILE A 380 -1.50 -16.37 -7.75
N GLU A 381 -1.88 -16.97 -8.88
CA GLU A 381 -2.66 -18.22 -8.92
C GLU A 381 -1.89 -19.42 -8.36
N GLU A 382 -0.57 -19.45 -8.52
CA GLU A 382 0.30 -20.47 -7.92
C GLU A 382 0.45 -20.26 -6.42
N TRP A 383 0.66 -19.02 -5.97
CA TRP A 383 0.78 -18.67 -4.57
C TRP A 383 -0.49 -18.92 -3.75
N GLU A 384 -1.66 -18.80 -4.38
CA GLU A 384 -2.96 -19.01 -3.74
C GLU A 384 -3.30 -20.50 -3.49
N LYS A 385 -2.61 -21.42 -4.16
CA LYS A 385 -2.77 -22.88 -3.95
C LYS A 385 -2.12 -23.32 -2.65
#